data_AF-W1XKG2-F1
#
_entry.id   AF-W1XKG2-F1
#
_cell.length_a   1.000
_cell.length_b   1.000
_cell.length_c   1.000
_cell.angle_alpha   90.00
_cell.angle_beta   90.00
_cell.angle_gamma   90.00
#
_symmetry.space_group_name_H-M   'P 1'
#
loop_
_entity.id
_entity.type
_entity.pdbx_description
1 polymer ?
#
loop_
_entity_poly.entity_id
_entity_poly.type
_entity_poly.pdbx_seq_one_letter_code
_entity_poly.pdbx_strand_id
1 'polypeptide(L)'
;GFFNANSSHPFENPTALTNFVQMLAIFLISTPLCCAFGEGPGDRRQGRMLLWAMSVIFVICVGVVMWAEVQGNPHLLALGADSSINME
;
A
#
# COMPACT_ATOMS: atom_id res chain seq x y z
N GLY A 1 -13.42 -7.76 -5.27
CA GLY A 1 -14.33 -6.75 -5.81
C GLY A 1 -15.62 -7.42 -6.18
N PHE A 2 -16.72 -6.70 -5.98
CA PHE A 2 -18.05 -7.10 -6.46
C PHE A 2 -18.16 -6.89 -7.99
N PHE A 3 -17.43 -5.92 -8.53
CA PHE A 3 -17.23 -5.64 -9.94
C PHE A 3 -15.84 -6.05 -10.41
N ASN A 4 -15.68 -6.18 -11.74
CA ASN A 4 -14.43 -6.60 -12.39
C ASN A 4 -13.26 -5.66 -12.07
N ALA A 5 -13.51 -4.35 -12.04
CA ALA A 5 -12.52 -3.33 -11.70
C ALA A 5 -12.32 -3.11 -10.17
N ASN A 6 -12.81 -4.02 -9.31
CA ASN A 6 -12.55 -4.03 -7.86
C ASN A 6 -12.48 -2.61 -7.23
N SER A 7 -11.34 -2.22 -6.67
CA SER A 7 -11.14 -0.97 -5.93
C SER A 7 -10.85 0.24 -6.82
N SER A 8 -10.72 0.06 -8.14
CA SER A 8 -10.74 1.16 -9.12
C SER A 8 -12.15 1.46 -9.63
N HIS A 9 -13.15 0.68 -9.20
CA HIS A 9 -14.54 0.95 -9.55
C HIS A 9 -15.13 2.10 -8.71
N PRO A 10 -15.72 3.14 -9.33
CA PRO A 10 -16.24 4.32 -8.61
C PRO A 10 -17.29 3.99 -7.54
N PHE A 11 -18.05 2.89 -7.69
CA PHE A 11 -19.01 2.46 -6.67
C PHE A 11 -18.40 1.64 -5.52
N GLU A 12 -17.22 1.03 -5.70
CA GLU A 12 -16.51 0.33 -4.60
C GLU A 12 -15.58 1.28 -3.85
N ASN A 13 -15.06 2.31 -4.52
CA ASN A 13 -14.16 3.29 -3.93
C ASN A 13 -14.44 4.71 -4.46
N PRO A 14 -15.49 5.37 -3.95
CA PRO A 14 -16.00 6.62 -4.54
C PRO A 14 -15.13 7.84 -4.29
N THR A 15 -14.27 7.83 -3.27
CA THR A 15 -13.49 9.00 -2.86
C THR A 15 -12.08 8.63 -2.42
N ALA A 16 -11.15 9.59 -2.48
CA ALA A 16 -9.81 9.38 -1.91
C ALA A 16 -9.86 9.05 -0.41
N LEU A 17 -10.87 9.54 0.31
CA LEU A 17 -11.09 9.21 1.72
C LEU A 17 -11.45 7.74 1.92
N THR A 18 -12.35 7.19 1.09
CA THR A 18 -12.70 5.76 1.14
C THR A 18 -11.51 4.87 0.77
N ASN A 19 -10.68 5.32 -0.18
CA ASN A 19 -9.46 4.62 -0.55
C ASN A 19 -8.47 4.56 0.63
N PHE A 20 -8.27 5.69 1.32
CA PHE A 20 -7.43 5.75 2.50
C PHE A 20 -7.93 4.84 3.63
N VAL A 21 -9.24 4.85 3.90
CA VAL A 21 -9.85 3.95 4.90
C VAL A 21 -9.69 2.49 4.51
N GLN A 22 -9.79 2.16 3.22
CA GLN A 22 -9.56 0.80 2.72
C GLN A 22 -8.11 0.36 2.88
N MET A 23 -7.13 1.24 2.62
CA MET A 23 -5.72 0.99 2.91
C MET A 23 -5.48 0.72 4.39
N LEU A 24 -6.11 1.50 5.29
CA LEU A 24 -6.05 1.23 6.72
C LEU A 24 -6.69 -0.11 7.09
N ALA A 25 -7.82 -0.47 6.47
CA ALA A 25 -8.51 -1.74 6.73
C ALA A 25 -7.65 -2.96 6.36
N ILE A 26 -6.82 -2.87 5.31
CA ILE A 26 -5.88 -3.93 4.93
C ILE A 26 -4.84 -4.16 6.05
N PHE A 27 -4.30 -3.09 6.65
CA PHE A 27 -3.33 -3.20 7.74
C PHE A 27 -3.95 -3.50 9.10
N LEU A 28 -5.25 -3.27 9.26
CA LEU A 28 -5.96 -3.38 10.52
C LEU A 28 -5.98 -4.80 11.09
N ILE A 29 -5.89 -5.85 10.26
CA ILE A 29 -5.82 -7.24 10.76
C ILE A 29 -4.38 -7.59 11.15
N SER A 30 -3.43 -7.27 10.28
CA SER A 30 -2.02 -7.70 10.44
C SER A 30 -1.32 -7.02 11.63
N THR A 31 -1.58 -5.73 11.85
CA THR A 31 -0.93 -4.92 12.88
C THR A 31 -1.24 -5.37 14.32
N PRO A 32 -2.51 -5.52 14.74
CA PRO A 32 -2.84 -5.98 16.09
C PRO A 32 -2.48 -7.45 16.31
N LEU A 33 -2.47 -8.29 15.27
CA LEU A 33 -1.98 -9.68 15.38
C LEU A 33 -0.50 -9.73 15.75
N CYS A 34 0.34 -8.86 15.18
CA CYS A 34 1.76 -8.74 15.55
C CYS A 34 1.94 -8.26 16.99
N CYS A 35 1.08 -7.33 17.45
CA CYS A 35 1.07 -6.88 18.83
C CYS A 35 0.63 -7.98 19.79
N ALA A 36 -0.45 -8.69 19.50
CA ALA A 36 -0.95 -9.81 20.30
C ALA A 36 0.07 -10.96 20.39
N PHE A 37 0.81 -11.23 19.30
CA PHE A 37 1.91 -12.18 19.30
C PHE A 37 3.02 -11.80 20.29
N GLY A 38 3.29 -10.51 20.49
CA GLY A 38 4.24 -10.05 21.50
C GLY A 38 3.69 -10.09 22.94
N GLU A 39 2.38 -10.15 23.12
CA GLU A 39 1.76 -10.21 24.46
C GLU A 39 1.67 -11.63 25.01
N GLY A 40 1.44 -12.64 24.14
CA GLY A 40 1.38 -14.04 24.55
C GLY A 40 2.62 -14.54 25.32
N PRO A 41 3.85 -14.29 24.84
CA PRO A 41 5.10 -14.68 25.52
C PRO A 41 5.48 -13.75 26.69
N GLY A 42 4.75 -12.66 26.92
CA GLY A 42 5.11 -11.61 27.89
C GLY A 42 6.23 -10.66 27.46
N ASP A 43 6.86 -10.89 26.29
CA ASP A 43 7.91 -10.02 25.75
C ASP A 43 7.42 -9.22 24.52
N ARG A 44 6.92 -8.02 24.78
CA ARG A 44 6.47 -7.07 23.76
C ARG A 44 7.58 -6.64 22.78
N ARG A 45 8.86 -6.92 23.06
CA ARG A 45 9.96 -6.61 22.12
C ARG A 45 9.89 -7.50 20.88
N GLN A 46 9.44 -8.75 21.01
CA GLN A 46 9.33 -9.68 19.88
C GLN A 46 8.23 -9.25 18.91
N GLY A 47 7.06 -8.87 19.42
CA GLY A 47 5.97 -8.33 18.59
C GLY A 47 6.37 -7.03 17.88
N ARG A 48 7.09 -6.13 18.58
CA ARG A 48 7.62 -4.90 17.96
C ARG A 48 8.68 -5.18 16.91
N MET A 49 9.57 -6.15 17.13
CA MET A 49 10.59 -6.52 16.15
C MET A 49 9.97 -7.00 14.84
N LEU A 50 8.92 -7.83 14.94
CA LEU A 50 8.20 -8.34 13.77
C LEU A 50 7.47 -7.20 13.04
N LEU A 51 6.80 -6.32 13.78
CA LEU A 51 6.14 -5.15 13.20
C LEU A 51 7.16 -4.25 12.48
N TRP A 52 8.31 -3.98 13.09
CA TRP A 52 9.38 -3.20 12.46
C TRP A 52 9.90 -3.84 11.17
N ALA A 53 10.14 -5.15 11.17
CA ALA A 53 10.60 -5.85 9.97
C ALA A 53 9.59 -5.71 8.81
N MET A 54 8.31 -5.93 9.10
CA MET A 54 7.24 -5.80 8.10
C MET A 54 7.08 -4.37 7.60
N SER A 55 7.14 -3.37 8.50
CA SER A 55 7.05 -1.95 8.13
C SER A 55 8.23 -1.48 7.29
N VAL A 56 9.46 -1.90 7.60
CA VAL A 56 10.65 -1.52 6.82
C VAL A 56 10.55 -2.05 5.39
N ILE A 57 10.21 -3.33 5.22
CA ILE A 57 10.03 -3.92 3.89
C ILE A 57 8.92 -3.20 3.13
N PHE A 58 7.79 -2.93 3.79
CA PHE A 58 6.67 -2.20 3.18
C PHE A 58 7.10 -0.81 2.68
N VAL A 59 7.79 -0.01 3.50
CA VAL A 59 8.23 1.34 3.11
C VAL A 59 9.21 1.31 1.94
N ILE A 60 10.14 0.35 1.92
CA ILE A 60 11.08 0.18 0.80
C ILE A 60 10.31 -0.16 -0.49
N CYS A 61 9.41 -1.14 -0.44
CA CYS A 61 8.62 -1.52 -1.61
C CYS A 61 7.75 -0.37 -2.13
N VAL A 62 7.07 0.37 -1.24
CA VAL A 62 6.27 1.55 -1.63
C VAL A 62 7.16 2.61 -2.28
N GLY A 63 8.34 2.90 -1.72
CA GLY A 63 9.27 3.87 -2.29
C GLY A 63 9.76 3.47 -3.69
N VAL A 64 10.07 2.19 -3.89
CA VAL A 64 10.50 1.67 -5.19
C VAL A 64 9.37 1.75 -6.23
N VAL A 65 8.15 1.35 -5.87
CA VAL A 65 6.99 1.41 -6.77
C VAL A 65 6.66 2.87 -7.11
N MET A 66 6.63 3.76 -6.13
CA MET A 66 6.41 5.19 -6.36
C MET A 66 7.46 5.79 -7.29
N TRP A 67 8.73 5.44 -7.12
CA TRP A 67 9.78 5.88 -8.02
C TRP A 67 9.58 5.32 -9.44
N ALA A 68 9.21 4.05 -9.57
CA ALA A 68 8.98 3.40 -10.85
C ALA A 68 7.80 4.03 -11.62
N GLU A 69 6.67 4.29 -10.95
CA GLU A 69 5.48 4.93 -11.57
C GLU A 69 5.74 6.40 -11.95
N VAL A 70 6.60 7.10 -11.20
CA VAL A 70 7.04 8.46 -11.56
C VAL A 70 7.96 8.46 -12.78
N GLN A 71 8.82 7.45 -12.95
CA GLN A 71 9.56 7.28 -14.22
C GLN A 71 8.58 6.94 -15.36
N GLY A 72 7.61 6.08 -15.06
CA GLY A 72 6.49 5.72 -15.92
C GLY A 72 6.93 5.21 -17.30
N ASN A 73 6.21 5.58 -18.36
CA ASN A 73 6.46 5.04 -19.69
C ASN A 73 7.13 6.08 -20.63
N PRO A 74 8.41 5.90 -21.01
CA PRO A 74 9.10 6.83 -21.89
C PRO A 74 8.51 6.89 -23.31
N HIS A 75 7.73 5.88 -23.72
CA HIS A 75 7.07 5.88 -25.02
C HIS A 75 5.92 6.89 -25.10
N LEU A 76 5.30 7.27 -23.96
CA LEU A 76 4.28 8.33 -23.92
C LEU A 76 4.91 9.68 -24.28
N LEU A 77 6.10 9.95 -23.76
CA LEU A 77 6.88 11.14 -24.06
C LEU A 77 7.35 11.15 -25.53
N ALA A 78 7.72 9.98 -26.07
CA ALA A 78 8.08 9.84 -27.49
C ALA A 78 6.90 10.00 -28.46
N LEU A 79 5.67 9.69 -28.01
CA LEU A 79 4.43 9.86 -28.77
C LEU A 79 3.80 11.25 -28.62
N GLY A 80 4.46 12.17 -27.90
CA GLY A 80 4.05 13.57 -27.77
C GLY A 80 3.16 13.88 -26.56
N ALA A 81 3.08 13.01 -25.55
CA ALA A 81 2.44 13.32 -24.28
C ALA A 81 3.34 14.24 -23.42
N ASP A 82 2.72 15.17 -22.69
CA ASP A 82 3.42 16.14 -21.83
C ASP A 82 4.12 15.51 -20.61
N SER A 83 3.84 14.25 -20.28
CA SER A 83 4.41 13.54 -19.14
C SER A 83 4.48 12.03 -19.37
N SER A 84 5.55 11.39 -18.88
CA SER A 84 5.68 9.92 -18.82
C SER A 84 5.10 9.32 -17.53
N ILE A 85 4.74 10.14 -16.54
CA ILE A 85 4.30 9.71 -15.20
C ILE A 85 3.00 8.90 -15.32
N ASN A 86 2.97 7.71 -14.71
CA ASN A 86 1.79 6.84 -14.67
C ASN A 86 1.36 6.58 -13.21
N MET A 87 0.68 7.54 -12.59
CA MET A 87 0.26 7.40 -11.18
C MET A 87 -1.19 6.89 -11.10
N GLU A 88 -1.40 5.64 -11.51
CA GLU A 88 -2.68 4.92 -11.46
C GLU A 88 -3.02 4.34 -10.07
#